data_AF-A0A963DL23-F1
#
_entry.id   AF-A0A963DL23-F1
#
_cell.length_a   1.000
_cell.length_b   1.000
_cell.length_c   1.000
_cell.angle_alpha   90.00
_cell.angle_beta   90.00
_cell.angle_gamma   90.00
#
_symmetry.space_group_name_H-M   'P 1'
#
loop_
_entity.id
_entity.type
_entity.pdbx_description
1 polymer ?
#
loop_
_entity_poly.entity_id
_entity_poly.type
_entity_poly.pdbx_seq_one_letter_code
_entity_poly.pdbx_strand_id
1 'polypeptide(L)' 'ESTIWQRRFWEHQIRDPNDFNRHVDYIHWNPVKHGHVTRVGDWPYSTFHRYVAAGTYPADWGGGDAATATETDFGESG' A
#
# COMPACT_ATOMS: atom_id res chain seq x y z
N GLU A 1 -20.64 -23.68 -8.04
CA GLU A 1 -20.01 -23.67 -6.70
C GLU A 1 -18.93 -22.60 -6.72
N SER A 2 -19.10 -21.51 -5.97
CA SER A 2 -18.11 -20.43 -5.92
C SER A 2 -17.49 -20.44 -4.53
N THR A 3 -16.25 -20.91 -4.44
CA THR A 3 -15.48 -20.85 -3.20
C THR A 3 -15.12 -19.39 -2.90
N ILE A 4 -15.06 -19.04 -1.62
CA ILE A 4 -14.67 -17.68 -1.15
C ILE A 4 -13.26 -17.29 -1.65
N TRP A 5 -12.41 -18.29 -1.89
CA TRP A 5 -11.01 -18.11 -2.30
C TRP A 5 -10.82 -18.24 -3.82
N GLN A 6 -9.99 -17.35 -4.37
CA GLN A 6 -9.41 -17.50 -5.71
C GLN A 6 -8.43 -18.69 -5.74
N ARG A 7 -8.35 -19.41 -6.86
CA ARG A 7 -7.59 -20.68 -6.96
C ARG A 7 -6.06 -20.51 -7.01
N ARG A 8 -5.57 -19.31 -7.27
CA ARG A 8 -4.14 -18.95 -7.37
C ARG A 8 -3.91 -17.65 -6.63
N PHE A 9 -2.68 -17.46 -6.18
CA PHE A 9 -2.18 -16.21 -5.62
C PHE A 9 -1.05 -15.68 -6.49
N TRP A 10 -0.78 -14.39 -6.37
CA TRP A 10 0.37 -13.77 -6.98
C TRP A 10 1.56 -13.84 -6.01
N GLU A 11 2.70 -14.28 -6.51
CA GLU A 11 3.96 -14.37 -5.76
C GLU A 11 4.98 -13.45 -6.42
N HIS A 12 5.67 -12.66 -5.59
CA HIS A 12 6.84 -11.89 -6.02
C HIS A 12 7.95 -12.03 -5.00
N GLN A 13 9.11 -12.47 -5.49
CA GLN A 13 10.31 -12.57 -4.67
C GLN A 13 11.00 -11.21 -4.63
N ILE A 14 11.11 -10.67 -3.41
CA ILE A 14 11.83 -9.43 -3.12
C ILE A 14 13.33 -9.65 -3.36
N ARG A 15 13.92 -8.81 -4.23
CA ARG A 15 15.31 -9.00 -4.69
C ARG A 15 16.33 -8.15 -3.96
N ASP A 16 15.90 -7.01 -3.44
CA ASP A 16 16.77 -6.04 -2.78
C ASP A 16 15.97 -5.13 -1.82
N PRO A 17 16.65 -4.32 -1.00
CA PRO A 17 15.99 -3.44 -0.03
C PRO A 17 15.10 -2.36 -0.65
N ASN A 18 15.42 -1.88 -1.86
CA ASN A 18 14.60 -0.87 -2.53
C ASN A 18 13.29 -1.50 -3.05
N ASP A 19 13.38 -2.73 -3.56
CA ASP A 19 12.22 -3.52 -3.94
C ASP A 19 11.29 -3.79 -2.75
N PHE A 20 11.87 -4.11 -1.59
CA PHE A 20 11.13 -4.24 -0.34
C PHE A 20 10.34 -2.95 -0.01
N ASN A 21 11.02 -1.79 0.01
CA ASN A 21 10.39 -0.52 0.37
C ASN A 21 9.21 -0.19 -0.54
N ARG A 22 9.37 -0.36 -1.87
CA ARG A 22 8.28 -0.13 -2.83
C ARG A 22 7.08 -1.05 -2.59
N HIS A 23 7.31 -2.31 -2.25
CA HIS A 23 6.22 -3.25 -1.96
C HIS A 23 5.49 -2.89 -0.66
N VAL A 24 6.21 -2.46 0.38
CA VAL A 24 5.58 -2.01 1.63
C VAL A 24 4.76 -0.75 1.40
N ASP A 25 5.32 0.24 0.69
CA ASP A 25 4.64 1.48 0.32
C ASP A 25 3.33 1.16 -0.44
N TYR A 26 3.40 0.27 -1.43
CA TYR A 26 2.24 -0.16 -2.20
C TYR A 26 1.15 -0.79 -1.32
N ILE A 27 1.52 -1.72 -0.43
CA ILE A 27 0.57 -2.40 0.47
C ILE A 27 -0.14 -1.40 1.38
N HIS A 28 0.59 -0.42 1.95
CA HIS A 28 0.00 0.58 2.83
C HIS A 28 -0.83 1.62 2.08
N TRP A 29 -0.47 1.94 0.83
CA TRP A 29 -1.23 2.87 -0.01
C TRP A 29 -2.48 2.22 -0.65
N ASN A 30 -2.54 0.89 -0.74
CA ASN A 30 -3.61 0.15 -1.41
C ASN A 30 -5.06 0.52 -0.99
N PRO A 31 -5.37 0.77 0.31
CA PRO A 31 -6.70 1.22 0.72
C PRO A 31 -7.11 2.58 0.10
N VAL A 32 -6.14 3.48 -0.12
CA VAL A 32 -6.37 4.75 -0.82
C VAL A 32 -6.53 4.51 -2.31
N LYS A 33 -5.67 3.67 -2.93
CA LYS A 33 -5.79 3.26 -4.35
C LYS A 33 -7.19 2.77 -4.70
N HIS A 34 -7.78 1.94 -3.83
CA HIS A 34 -9.10 1.35 -4.03
C HIS A 34 -10.26 2.20 -3.49
N GLY A 35 -9.99 3.42 -3.01
CA GLY A 35 -11.02 4.35 -2.55
C GLY A 35 -11.74 3.94 -1.27
N HIS A 36 -11.14 3.05 -0.46
CA HIS A 36 -11.71 2.67 0.83
C HIS A 36 -11.57 3.77 1.89
N VAL A 37 -10.50 4.56 1.80
CA VAL A 37 -10.21 5.71 2.66
C VAL A 37 -9.52 6.82 1.86
N THR A 38 -9.57 8.05 2.34
CA THR A 38 -8.87 9.20 1.72
C THR A 38 -7.44 9.37 2.25
N ARG A 39 -7.13 8.80 3.42
CA ARG A 39 -5.79 8.81 4.02
C ARG A 39 -5.42 7.41 4.46
N VAL A 40 -4.14 7.03 4.28
CA VAL A 40 -3.62 5.73 4.71
C VAL A 40 -3.86 5.48 6.20
N GLY A 41 -3.66 6.52 7.02
CA GLY A 41 -3.87 6.46 8.47
C GLY A 41 -5.31 6.20 8.91
N ASP A 42 -6.31 6.36 8.04
CA ASP A 42 -7.71 6.11 8.40
C ASP A 42 -8.08 4.62 8.27
N TRP A 43 -7.20 3.79 7.69
CA TRP A 43 -7.46 2.36 7.51
C TRP A 43 -6.96 1.54 8.72
N PRO A 44 -7.85 0.94 9.54
CA PRO A 44 -7.42 0.22 10.74
C PRO A 44 -6.83 -1.16 10.45
N TYR A 45 -7.14 -1.76 9.30
CA TYR A 45 -6.77 -3.14 8.95
C TYR A 45 -5.43 -3.19 8.19
N SER A 46 -4.41 -2.51 8.71
CA SER A 46 -3.07 -2.46 8.12
C SER A 46 -1.99 -2.40 9.19
N THR A 47 -0.79 -2.88 8.86
CA THR A 47 0.40 -2.74 9.70
C THR A 47 0.99 -1.32 9.67
N PHE A 48 0.43 -0.40 8.89
CA PHE A 48 0.86 1.00 8.79
C PHE A 48 1.01 1.67 10.17
N HIS A 49 0.03 1.52 11.07
CA HIS A 49 0.05 2.10 12.42
C HIS A 49 1.28 1.68 13.24
N ARG A 50 1.72 0.43 13.07
CA ARG A 50 2.93 -0.08 13.72
C ARG A 50 4.19 0.56 13.15
N TYR A 51 4.22 0.81 11.84
CA TYR A 51 5.34 1.48 11.17
C TYR A 51 5.43 2.96 11.56
N VAL A 52 4.29 3.63 11.75
CA VAL A 52 4.24 4.99 12.30
C VAL A 52 4.76 5.00 13.74
N ALA A 53 4.30 4.08 14.59
CA ALA A 53 4.77 3.99 15.98
C ALA A 53 6.28 3.67 16.10
N ALA A 54 6.84 2.98 15.11
CA ALA A 54 8.27 2.69 15.02
C ALA A 54 9.10 3.82 14.39
N GLY A 55 8.47 4.91 13.93
CA GLY A 55 9.12 6.03 13.28
C GLY A 55 9.57 5.76 11.84
N THR A 56 9.09 4.69 11.22
CA THR A 56 9.39 4.36 9.81
C THR A 56 8.59 5.22 8.84
N TYR A 57 7.32 5.51 9.17
CA TYR A 57 6.50 6.46 8.41
C TYR A 57 6.11 7.66 9.27
N PRO A 58 5.99 8.85 8.68
CA PRO A 58 5.25 9.93 9.32
C PRO A 58 3.74 9.62 9.31
N ALA A 59 3.00 10.14 10.29
CA ALA A 59 1.58 9.82 10.48
C ALA A 59 0.67 10.34 9.34
N ASP A 60 1.14 11.31 8.57
CA ASP A 60 0.51 11.88 7.38
C ASP A 60 1.03 11.30 6.06
N TRP A 61 1.90 10.27 6.12
CA TRP A 61 2.38 9.58 4.93
C TRP A 61 1.23 9.02 4.09
N GLY A 62 1.30 9.22 2.77
CA GLY A 62 0.25 8.79 1.85
C GLY A 62 -1.08 9.57 1.99
N GLY A 63 -1.09 10.68 2.73
CA GLY A 63 -2.20 11.63 2.81
C GLY A 63 -1.79 12.99 2.25
N GLY A 64 -2.16 13.25 1.00
CA GLY A 64 -2.00 14.56 0.35
C GLY A 64 -3.28 14.94 -0.38
N ASP A 65 -3.60 16.24 -0.39
CA ASP A 65 -4.64 16.78 -1.27
C ASP A 65 -4.37 16.30 -2.70
N ALA A 66 -5.41 15.88 -3.41
CA ALA A 66 -5.36 15.22 -4.73
C ALA A 66 -4.64 16.02 -5.85
N ALA A 67 -4.04 17.17 -5.55
CA ALA A 67 -3.34 18.07 -6.48
C ALA A 67 -1.85 17.74 -6.69
N THR A 68 -1.24 16.86 -5.90
CA THR A 68 0.17 16.43 -6.09
C THR A 68 0.33 14.91 -6.05
N ALA A 69 -0.64 14.17 -6.58
CA ALA A 69 -0.38 12.82 -7.03
C ALA A 69 0.48 12.93 -8.31
N THR A 70 1.79 13.16 -8.16
CA THR A 70 2.71 12.79 -9.23
C THR A 70 2.45 11.32 -9.49
N GLU A 71 2.14 11.01 -10.74
CA GLU A 71 1.91 9.69 -11.31
C GLU A 71 2.95 8.69 -10.78
N THR A 72 2.67 8.09 -9.62
CA THR A 72 3.53 7.06 -9.07
C THR A 72 3.13 5.79 -9.79
N ASP A 73 3.89 5.50 -10.84
CA ASP A 73 3.92 4.22 -11.54
C ASP A 73 4.29 3.11 -10.55
N PHE A 74 3.29 2.67 -9.78
CA PHE A 74 3.37 1.50 -8.91
C PHE A 74 3.07 0.22 -9.72
N GLY A 75 3.71 0.09 -10.88
CA GLY A 75 4.06 -1.20 -11.47
C GLY A 75 2.91 -2.10 -11.94
N GLU A 76 1.69 -1.60 -12.10
CA GLU A 76 0.64 -2.33 -12.82
C GLU A 76 0.64 -1.89 -14.30
N SER A 77 1.76 -2.15 -14.98
CA SER A 77 1.77 -2.28 -16.43
C SER A 77 1.37 -3.73 -16.75
N GLY A 78 0.19 -3.90 -17.36
CA GLY A 78 -0.31 -5.19 -17.84
C GLY A 78 0.50 -5.79 -18.98
#